data_AF-A0AAW1ZNU7-F1
#
_entry.id   AF-A0AAW1ZNU7-F1
#
_cell.length_a   1.000
_cell.length_b   1.000
_cell.length_c   1.000
_cell.angle_alpha   90.00
_cell.angle_beta   90.00
_cell.angle_gamma   90.00
#
_symmetry.space_group_name_H-M   'P 1'
#
loop_
_entity.id
_entity.type
_entity.pdbx_description
1 polymer ?
#
loop_
_entity_poly.entity_id
_entity_poly.type
_entity_poly.pdbx_seq_one_letter_code
_entity_poly.pdbx_strand_id
1 'polypeptide(L)'
;MGIHQSTVIVLLVLCAFFSLSIYGQPAEVRQRYEHFLTQHVYGAMTVQRCDRVIRDRRITQSQNGNDCKEVNTFIQANSNQVRAVCTGAGTRLHENRDLFISEYPFPVVTCTLRSGERRPNCNYRGHLSTRRIVVACADTWPVHYDEGVIV
;
A
#
# COMPACT_ATOMS: atom_id res chain seq x y z
N MET A 1 -32.41 -45.04 -5.22
CA MET A 1 -31.27 -44.44 -5.95
C MET A 1 -31.29 -42.90 -6.00
N GLY A 2 -32.39 -42.20 -5.66
CA GLY A 2 -32.46 -40.73 -5.76
C GLY A 2 -31.86 -39.91 -4.59
N ILE A 3 -31.74 -40.46 -3.39
CA ILE A 3 -31.29 -39.70 -2.20
C ILE A 3 -29.75 -39.55 -2.17
N HIS A 4 -29.01 -40.57 -2.61
CA HIS A 4 -27.55 -40.55 -2.71
C HIS A 4 -27.03 -39.62 -3.80
N GLN A 5 -27.71 -39.52 -4.94
CA GLN A 5 -27.31 -38.59 -6.01
C GLN A 5 -27.54 -37.13 -5.59
N SER A 6 -28.66 -36.82 -4.93
CA SER A 6 -28.94 -35.46 -4.45
C SER A 6 -27.96 -34.99 -3.38
N THR A 7 -27.56 -35.85 -2.44
CA THR A 7 -26.56 -35.49 -1.41
C THR A 7 -25.17 -35.28 -2.00
N VAL A 8 -24.76 -36.10 -2.97
CA VAL A 8 -23.47 -35.93 -3.67
C VAL A 8 -23.46 -34.64 -4.49
N ILE A 9 -24.55 -34.31 -5.18
CA ILE A 9 -24.67 -33.06 -5.95
C ILE A 9 -24.62 -31.85 -5.00
N VAL A 10 -25.33 -31.89 -3.87
CA VAL A 10 -25.28 -30.82 -2.87
C VAL A 10 -23.87 -30.65 -2.31
N LEU A 11 -23.15 -31.75 -2.02
CA LEU A 11 -21.78 -31.70 -1.52
C LEU A 11 -20.81 -31.09 -2.56
N LEU A 12 -20.91 -31.50 -3.84
CA LEU A 12 -20.08 -30.97 -4.92
C LEU A 12 -20.34 -29.48 -5.18
N VAL A 13 -21.59 -29.05 -5.09
CA VAL A 13 -21.99 -27.64 -5.23
C VAL A 13 -21.45 -26.82 -4.05
N LEU A 14 -21.56 -27.31 -2.81
CA LEU A 14 -20.98 -26.66 -1.62
C LEU A 14 -19.45 -26.55 -1.72
N CYS A 15 -18.76 -27.60 -2.18
CA CYS A 15 -17.31 -27.55 -2.42
C CYS A 15 -16.92 -26.53 -3.52
N ALA A 16 -17.71 -26.43 -4.59
CA ALA A 16 -17.47 -25.45 -5.65
C ALA A 16 -17.66 -24.01 -5.15
N PHE A 17 -18.67 -23.73 -4.33
CA PHE A 17 -18.87 -22.42 -3.71
C PHE A 17 -17.81 -22.07 -2.66
N PHE A 18 -17.33 -23.05 -1.89
CA PHE A 18 -16.18 -22.86 -0.98
C PHE A 18 -14.89 -22.56 -1.76
N SER A 19 -14.70 -23.20 -2.91
CA SER A 19 -13.50 -23.03 -3.74
C SER A 19 -13.41 -21.65 -4.40
N LEU A 20 -14.53 -21.02 -4.76
CA LEU A 20 -14.52 -19.65 -5.30
C LEU A 20 -14.16 -18.59 -4.26
N SER A 21 -14.40 -18.86 -2.98
CA SER A 21 -14.16 -17.90 -1.89
C SER A 21 -12.69 -17.83 -1.44
N ILE A 22 -11.87 -18.81 -1.83
CA ILE A 22 -10.50 -18.98 -1.32
C ILE A 22 -9.45 -18.22 -2.17
N TYR A 23 -9.77 -17.84 -3.41
CA TYR A 23 -8.79 -17.22 -4.33
C TYR A 23 -8.90 -15.69 -4.50
N GLY A 24 -9.96 -15.08 -3.96
CA GLY A 24 -10.11 -13.62 -3.97
C GLY A 24 -9.37 -12.99 -2.80
N GLN A 25 -8.52 -12.00 -3.06
CA GLN A 25 -8.06 -11.07 -2.02
C GLN A 25 -9.27 -10.60 -1.18
N PRO A 26 -9.23 -10.64 0.16
CA PRO A 26 -10.27 -10.02 0.96
C PRO A 26 -10.47 -8.58 0.48
N ALA A 27 -11.72 -8.17 0.25
CA ALA A 27 -12.03 -6.87 -0.35
C ALA A 27 -11.35 -5.70 0.38
N GLU A 28 -11.17 -5.84 1.69
CA GLU A 28 -10.44 -4.92 2.55
C GLU A 28 -8.95 -4.81 2.20
N VAL A 29 -8.24 -5.92 2.00
CA VAL A 29 -6.80 -5.91 1.64
C VAL A 29 -6.59 -5.22 0.30
N ARG A 30 -7.47 -5.48 -0.67
CA ARG A 30 -7.43 -4.82 -1.98
C ARG A 30 -7.57 -3.29 -1.84
N GLN A 31 -8.57 -2.83 -1.09
CA GLN A 31 -8.79 -1.39 -0.86
C GLN A 31 -7.56 -0.74 -0.20
N ARG A 32 -6.98 -1.39 0.82
CA ARG A 32 -5.78 -0.89 1.51
C ARG A 32 -4.55 -0.87 0.60
N TYR A 33 -4.37 -1.88 -0.24
CA TYR A 33 -3.30 -1.94 -1.24
C TYR A 33 -3.45 -0.83 -2.30
N GLU A 34 -4.64 -0.63 -2.85
CA GLU A 34 -4.92 0.45 -3.81
C GLU A 34 -4.65 1.83 -3.18
N HIS A 35 -5.03 2.00 -1.92
CA HIS A 35 -4.72 3.21 -1.15
C HIS A 35 -3.20 3.40 -0.96
N PHE A 36 -2.49 2.33 -0.59
CA PHE A 36 -1.03 2.33 -0.49
C PHE A 36 -0.36 2.74 -1.81
N LEU A 37 -0.78 2.16 -2.94
CA LEU A 37 -0.23 2.52 -4.26
C LEU A 37 -0.46 3.99 -4.60
N THR A 38 -1.68 4.47 -4.31
CA THR A 38 -2.05 5.88 -4.52
C THR A 38 -1.12 6.80 -3.74
N GLN A 39 -0.87 6.50 -2.47
CA GLN A 39 -0.06 7.35 -1.60
C GLN A 39 1.45 7.21 -1.85
N HIS A 40 1.94 6.00 -2.09
CA HIS A 40 3.36 5.71 -1.88
C HIS A 40 4.11 5.18 -3.10
N VAL A 41 3.45 4.87 -4.22
CA VAL A 41 4.16 4.32 -5.39
C VAL A 41 4.04 5.27 -6.58
N TYR A 42 5.19 5.84 -6.99
CA TYR A 42 5.27 6.58 -8.23
C TYR A 42 6.70 6.62 -8.80
N GLY A 43 7.01 5.73 -9.74
CA GLY A 43 8.34 5.63 -10.36
C GLY A 43 8.87 6.92 -11.00
N ALA A 44 8.00 7.79 -11.52
CA ALA A 44 8.37 9.05 -12.15
C ALA A 44 8.28 10.27 -11.20
N MET A 45 8.22 10.04 -9.89
CA MET A 45 8.18 11.13 -8.92
C MET A 45 9.47 11.98 -8.97
N THR A 46 9.37 13.28 -8.71
CA THR A 46 10.53 14.15 -8.47
C THR A 46 10.22 15.12 -7.33
N VAL A 47 11.25 15.74 -6.75
CA VAL A 47 11.09 16.65 -5.60
C VAL A 47 10.23 17.88 -5.91
N GLN A 48 10.15 18.31 -7.17
CA GLN A 48 9.33 19.46 -7.62
C GLN A 48 7.86 19.12 -7.86
N ARG A 49 7.49 17.83 -7.81
CA ARG A 49 6.15 17.36 -8.20
C ARG A 49 5.24 17.04 -7.02
N CYS A 50 5.69 17.25 -5.78
CA CYS A 50 4.93 16.98 -4.56
C CYS A 50 3.51 17.58 -4.61
N ASP A 51 3.40 18.89 -4.81
CA ASP A 51 2.10 19.60 -4.82
C ASP A 51 1.15 19.02 -5.86
N ARG A 52 1.63 18.91 -7.10
CA ARG A 52 0.84 18.40 -8.22
C ARG A 52 0.38 16.96 -7.96
N VAL A 53 1.30 16.07 -7.60
CA VAL A 53 0.99 14.63 -7.47
C VAL A 53 0.07 14.38 -6.29
N ILE A 54 0.31 15.01 -5.14
CA ILE A 54 -0.56 14.90 -3.97
C ILE A 54 -1.96 15.45 -4.27
N ARG A 55 -2.04 16.61 -4.93
CA ARG A 55 -3.33 17.20 -5.33
C ARG A 55 -4.08 16.32 -6.31
N ASP A 56 -3.44 15.89 -7.39
CA ASP A 56 -4.06 15.12 -8.48
C ASP A 56 -4.54 13.74 -7.96
N ARG A 57 -3.78 13.11 -7.06
CA ARG A 57 -4.14 11.83 -6.41
C ARG A 57 -5.07 11.96 -5.21
N ARG A 58 -5.45 13.19 -4.84
CA ARG A 58 -6.30 13.48 -3.67
C ARG A 58 -5.78 12.88 -2.36
N ILE A 59 -4.46 12.93 -2.13
CA ILE A 59 -3.87 12.42 -0.88
C ILE A 59 -4.13 13.41 0.25
N THR A 60 -4.70 12.92 1.34
CA THR A 60 -5.15 13.68 2.52
C THR A 60 -4.72 12.98 3.80
N GLN A 61 -4.77 13.71 4.93
CA GLN A 61 -4.40 13.15 6.24
C GLN A 61 -5.24 11.93 6.62
N SER A 62 -6.54 11.95 6.28
CA SER A 62 -7.47 10.83 6.45
C SER A 62 -8.17 10.54 5.13
N GLN A 63 -8.56 9.28 4.88
CA GLN A 63 -9.09 8.82 3.58
C GLN A 63 -10.31 9.61 3.08
N ASN A 64 -11.13 10.12 4.00
CA ASN A 64 -12.35 10.88 3.69
C ASN A 64 -12.25 12.37 4.09
N GLY A 65 -11.06 12.82 4.49
CA GLY A 65 -10.82 14.19 4.89
C GLY A 65 -10.52 15.12 3.71
N ASN A 66 -10.34 16.40 4.02
CA ASN A 66 -9.83 17.40 3.07
C ASN A 66 -8.53 18.06 3.55
N ASP A 67 -8.06 17.68 4.73
CA ASP A 67 -6.86 18.23 5.34
C ASP A 67 -5.62 17.73 4.61
N CYS A 68 -4.66 18.64 4.44
CA CYS A 68 -3.36 18.31 3.85
C CYS A 68 -2.66 17.25 4.70
N LYS A 69 -2.02 16.27 4.05
CA LYS A 69 -1.24 15.25 4.75
C LYS A 69 0.10 15.86 5.15
N GLU A 70 0.52 15.74 6.41
CA GLU A 70 1.75 16.41 6.88
C GLU A 70 3.02 15.90 6.18
N VAL A 71 3.12 14.57 6.03
CA VAL A 71 4.24 13.92 5.35
C VAL A 71 3.72 12.83 4.44
N ASN A 72 4.23 12.77 3.21
CA ASN A 72 3.99 11.66 2.32
C ASN A 72 5.24 11.28 1.53
N THR A 73 5.69 10.05 1.68
CA THR A 73 6.81 9.51 0.90
C THR A 73 6.33 8.74 -0.33
N PHE A 74 6.89 9.05 -1.50
CA PHE A 74 6.74 8.28 -2.73
C PHE A 74 8.00 7.48 -3.01
N ILE A 75 7.84 6.18 -3.22
CA ILE A 75 8.86 5.26 -3.66
C ILE A 75 8.99 5.36 -5.19
N GLN A 76 10.20 5.65 -5.68
CA GLN A 76 10.51 5.68 -7.11
C GLN A 76 10.74 4.27 -7.63
N ALA A 77 9.68 3.46 -7.64
CA ALA A 77 9.67 2.09 -8.15
C ALA A 77 8.30 1.76 -8.76
N ASN A 78 8.19 0.60 -9.41
CA ASN A 78 6.90 0.05 -9.80
C ASN A 78 6.28 -0.78 -8.65
N SER A 79 4.98 -1.05 -8.75
CA SER A 79 4.23 -1.78 -7.72
C SER A 79 4.77 -3.19 -7.46
N ASN A 80 5.27 -3.90 -8.48
CA ASN A 80 5.81 -5.26 -8.33
C ASN A 80 7.11 -5.25 -7.51
N GLN A 81 7.99 -4.27 -7.74
CA GLN A 81 9.22 -4.11 -6.96
C GLN A 81 8.91 -3.83 -5.49
N VAL A 82 7.92 -2.98 -5.21
CA VAL A 82 7.52 -2.68 -3.82
C VAL A 82 6.82 -3.87 -3.18
N ARG A 83 5.98 -4.61 -3.93
CA ARG A 83 5.33 -5.84 -3.45
C ARG A 83 6.34 -6.92 -3.07
N ALA A 84 7.48 -6.99 -3.77
CA ALA A 84 8.53 -7.97 -3.47
C ALA A 84 9.02 -7.90 -2.02
N VAL A 85 8.93 -6.74 -1.36
CA VAL A 85 9.24 -6.58 0.07
C VAL A 85 8.37 -7.51 0.94
N CYS A 86 7.12 -7.74 0.57
CA CYS A 86 6.20 -8.63 1.28
C CYS A 86 6.31 -10.11 0.87
N THR A 87 7.05 -10.44 -0.20
CA THR A 87 7.08 -11.81 -0.77
C THR A 87 8.45 -12.46 -0.83
N GLY A 88 9.51 -11.78 -0.37
CA GLY A 88 10.84 -12.37 -0.28
C GLY A 88 12.03 -11.42 -0.36
N ALA A 89 11.81 -10.14 -0.70
CA ALA A 89 12.86 -9.11 -0.73
C ALA A 89 12.78 -8.16 0.49
N GLY A 90 12.26 -8.66 1.61
CA GLY A 90 12.11 -7.93 2.86
C GLY A 90 12.24 -8.83 4.06
N THR A 91 12.73 -8.27 5.16
CA THR A 91 12.87 -8.95 6.45
C THR A 91 11.79 -8.46 7.40
N ARG A 92 11.08 -9.38 8.05
CA ARG A 92 10.07 -9.03 9.06
C ARG A 92 10.74 -8.40 10.28
N LEU A 93 10.22 -7.28 10.77
CA LEU A 93 10.71 -6.63 11.98
C LEU A 93 10.19 -7.35 13.23
N HIS A 94 11.02 -7.43 14.28
CA HIS A 94 10.67 -8.14 15.50
C HIS A 94 9.62 -7.40 16.36
N GLU A 95 9.64 -6.07 16.32
CA GLU A 95 8.79 -5.20 17.14
C GLU A 95 7.33 -5.19 16.68
N ASN A 96 7.09 -5.41 15.38
CA ASN A 96 5.76 -5.50 14.80
C ASN A 96 5.75 -6.54 13.69
N ARG A 97 4.99 -7.63 13.89
CA ARG A 97 4.96 -8.76 12.96
C ARG A 97 4.48 -8.38 11.57
N ASP A 98 3.71 -7.31 11.40
CA ASP A 98 3.19 -6.94 10.08
C ASP A 98 4.17 -6.05 9.30
N LEU A 99 5.20 -5.50 9.94
CA LEU A 99 6.19 -4.63 9.29
C LEU A 99 7.34 -5.42 8.69
N PHE A 100 7.69 -5.05 7.46
CA PHE A 100 8.82 -5.59 6.71
C PHE A 100 9.74 -4.46 6.28
N ILE A 101 11.03 -4.60 6.57
CA ILE A 101 12.08 -3.73 6.03
C ILE A 101 12.61 -4.32 4.73
N SER A 102 12.68 -3.53 3.66
CA SER A 102 13.23 -3.97 2.38
C SER A 102 14.69 -4.40 2.53
N GLU A 103 15.14 -5.45 1.85
CA GLU A 103 16.56 -5.86 1.90
C GLU A 103 17.48 -4.81 1.26
N TYR A 104 17.03 -4.26 0.13
CA TYR A 104 17.76 -3.25 -0.64
C TYR A 104 17.10 -1.87 -0.47
N PRO A 105 17.89 -0.79 -0.57
CA PRO A 105 17.36 0.55 -0.48
C PRO A 105 16.59 0.94 -1.75
N PHE A 106 15.60 1.80 -1.59
CA PHE A 106 14.84 2.42 -2.67
C PHE A 106 15.15 3.92 -2.74
N PRO A 107 15.20 4.52 -3.94
CA PRO A 107 15.09 5.96 -4.08
C PRO A 107 13.67 6.40 -3.71
N VAL A 108 13.56 7.41 -2.86
CA VAL A 108 12.28 7.93 -2.38
C VAL A 108 12.25 9.45 -2.39
N VAL A 109 11.07 10.01 -2.66
CA VAL A 109 10.79 11.44 -2.51
C VAL A 109 9.84 11.62 -1.34
N THR A 110 10.34 12.21 -0.27
CA THR A 110 9.52 12.61 0.89
C THR A 110 9.00 14.03 0.67
N CYS A 111 7.68 14.18 0.66
CA CYS A 111 7.00 15.47 0.57
C CYS A 111 6.56 15.88 1.97
N THR A 112 7.14 16.95 2.51
CA THR A 112 6.77 17.52 3.80
C THR A 112 5.94 18.78 3.58
N LEU A 113 4.79 18.88 4.24
CA LEU A 113 3.91 20.04 4.14
C LEU A 113 4.67 21.29 4.60
N ARG A 114 4.62 22.34 3.78
CA ARG A 114 5.21 23.65 4.08
C ARG A 114 4.14 24.66 4.47
N SER A 115 2.99 24.63 3.80
CA SER A 115 1.89 25.55 4.05
C SER A 115 0.58 25.05 3.45
N GLY A 116 -0.53 25.50 4.04
CA GLY A 116 -1.90 25.17 3.66
C GLY A 116 -2.48 24.08 4.56
N GLU A 117 -3.74 24.28 4.97
CA GLU A 117 -4.42 23.35 5.87
C GLU A 117 -5.28 22.33 5.11
N ARG A 118 -5.87 22.75 4.00
CA ARG A 118 -6.83 21.97 3.21
C ARG A 118 -6.59 22.09 1.72
N ARG A 119 -7.00 21.06 0.96
CA ARG A 119 -6.97 21.09 -0.51
C ARG A 119 -7.87 22.20 -1.05
N PRO A 120 -7.52 22.84 -2.18
CA PRO A 120 -6.40 22.53 -3.08
C PRO A 120 -5.06 23.19 -2.71
N ASN A 121 -4.96 23.85 -1.55
CA ASN A 121 -3.87 24.77 -1.21
C ASN A 121 -2.68 24.11 -0.49
N CYS A 122 -2.52 22.79 -0.60
CA CYS A 122 -1.42 22.07 0.05
C CYS A 122 -0.11 22.29 -0.73
N ASN A 123 0.87 22.94 -0.11
CA ASN A 123 2.19 23.18 -0.69
C ASN A 123 3.26 22.42 0.09
N TYR A 124 4.14 21.73 -0.61
CA TYR A 124 5.09 20.78 -0.05
C TYR A 124 6.52 21.11 -0.45
N ARG A 125 7.46 20.70 0.41
CA ARG A 125 8.88 20.60 0.08
C ARG A 125 9.22 19.15 -0.18
N GLY A 126 9.74 18.84 -1.36
CA GLY A 126 10.26 17.52 -1.69
C GLY A 126 11.71 17.34 -1.28
N HIS A 127 12.04 16.16 -0.77
CA HIS A 127 13.41 15.73 -0.45
C HIS A 127 13.67 14.35 -1.06
N LEU A 128 14.74 14.23 -1.86
CA LEU A 128 15.18 12.95 -2.41
C LEU A 128 16.15 12.29 -1.44
N SER A 129 15.92 11.01 -1.14
CA SER A 129 16.88 10.17 -0.43
C SER A 129 16.87 8.76 -0.97
N THR A 130 17.85 7.95 -0.56
CA THR A 130 17.89 6.52 -0.82
C THR A 130 18.00 5.83 0.52
N ARG A 131 17.03 4.97 0.85
CA ARG A 131 16.93 4.32 2.17
C ARG A 131 16.22 2.98 2.05
N ARG A 132 16.42 2.10 3.05
CA ARG A 132 15.55 0.93 3.18
C ARG A 132 14.16 1.42 3.59
N ILE A 133 13.13 0.83 3.02
CA ILE A 133 11.75 1.21 3.31
C ILE A 133 11.15 0.20 4.27
N VAL A 134 10.23 0.67 5.12
CA VAL A 134 9.44 -0.19 6.00
C VAL A 134 7.98 -0.09 5.57
N VAL A 135 7.37 -1.24 5.30
CA VAL A 135 5.97 -1.34 4.91
C VAL A 135 5.26 -2.38 5.75
N ALA A 136 3.99 -2.12 6.07
CA ALA A 136 3.13 -3.16 6.62
C ALA A 136 2.60 -4.04 5.48
N CYS A 137 2.66 -5.35 5.65
CA CYS A 137 2.17 -6.32 4.68
C CYS A 137 0.94 -7.05 5.24
N ALA A 138 -0.17 -7.04 4.48
CA ALA A 138 -1.30 -7.95 4.68
C ALA A 138 -1.18 -9.07 3.65
N ASP A 139 -0.98 -10.30 4.12
CA ASP A 139 -0.56 -11.44 3.31
C ASP A 139 0.69 -11.10 2.47
N THR A 140 0.54 -10.98 1.15
CA THR A 140 1.61 -10.69 0.18
C THR A 140 1.55 -9.27 -0.37
N TRP A 141 0.81 -8.37 0.27
CA TRP A 141 0.48 -7.05 -0.26
C TRP A 141 0.84 -5.92 0.72
N PRO A 142 1.56 -4.89 0.25
CA PRO A 142 1.87 -3.73 1.09
C PRO A 142 0.61 -2.88 1.28
N VAL A 143 0.29 -2.56 2.54
CA VAL A 143 -0.94 -1.85 2.91
C VAL A 143 -0.68 -0.57 3.69
N HIS A 144 0.56 -0.32 4.10
CA HIS A 144 0.96 0.90 4.81
C HIS A 144 2.46 1.15 4.61
N TYR A 145 2.86 2.41 4.50
CA TYR A 145 4.26 2.85 4.52
C TYR A 145 4.54 3.49 5.88
N ASP A 146 5.58 3.02 6.56
CA ASP A 146 6.00 3.60 7.84
C ASP A 146 6.97 4.77 7.60
N GLU A 147 6.52 5.98 7.94
CA GLU A 147 7.31 7.21 7.79
C GLU A 147 8.38 7.36 8.89
N GLY A 148 8.22 6.70 10.04
CA GLY A 148 9.02 6.91 11.25
C GLY A 148 10.33 6.12 11.29
N VAL A 149 10.48 5.08 10.46
CA VAL A 149 11.67 4.25 10.42
C VAL A 149 12.54 4.65 9.21
N ILE A 150 13.65 5.31 9.50
CA ILE A 150 14.69 5.66 8.53
C ILE A 150 15.92 4.83 8.88
N VAL A 151 16.20 3.78 8.10
CA VAL A 151 17.38 2.91 8.25
C VAL A 151 18.27 2.99 7.03
#